data_AF-A0A0W0TEP6-F1
#
_entry.id   AF-A0A0W0TEP6-F1
#
_cell.length_a   1.000
_cell.length_b   1.000
_cell.length_c   1.000
_cell.angle_alpha   90.00
_cell.angle_beta   90.00
_cell.angle_gamma   90.00
#
_symmetry.space_group_name_H-M   'P 1'
#
loop_
_entity.id
_entity.type
_entity.pdbx_description
1 polymer ?
#
loop_
_entity_poly.entity_id
_entity_poly.type
_entity_poly.pdbx_seq_one_letter_code
_entity_poly.pdbx_strand_id
1 'polypeptide(L)'
;MTDKLRSYTKPIQQMSQGTEHRCHKGLNNRAENAHQPTRRKEKCLIRFKSPASAQLVLALMGKTRNLFAIAVGRYTNSASKQRAQFQNAKRIWQQAATELLCA
;
A
#
# COMPACT_ATOMS: atom_id res chain seq x y z
N MET A 1 -3.47 -5.80 18.48
CA MET A 1 -3.90 -4.59 19.21
C MET A 1 -5.25 -4.19 18.65
N THR A 2 -6.28 -4.21 19.47
CA THR A 2 -7.65 -3.82 19.08
C THR A 2 -8.11 -2.69 19.98
N ASP A 3 -9.28 -2.12 19.70
CA ASP A 3 -9.92 -1.25 20.68
C ASP A 3 -10.19 -2.03 22.00
N LYS A 4 -10.59 -1.30 23.04
CA LYS A 4 -10.83 -1.83 24.39
C LYS A 4 -12.21 -2.51 24.56
N LEU A 5 -12.90 -2.89 23.48
CA LEU A 5 -14.22 -3.52 23.58
C LEU A 5 -14.12 -4.92 24.20
N ARG A 6 -14.97 -5.16 25.20
CA ARG A 6 -15.06 -6.44 25.94
C ARG A 6 -15.53 -7.60 25.05
N SER A 7 -16.13 -7.30 23.89
CA SER A 7 -16.54 -8.28 22.89
C SER A 7 -15.37 -9.03 22.25
N TYR A 8 -14.16 -8.46 22.25
CA TYR A 8 -12.99 -9.07 21.60
C TYR A 8 -12.29 -10.16 22.43
N THR A 9 -12.57 -10.27 23.73
CA THR A 9 -11.89 -11.24 24.60
C THR A 9 -12.08 -12.69 24.15
N LYS A 10 -13.33 -13.10 23.88
CA LYS A 10 -13.64 -14.48 23.45
C LYS A 10 -13.04 -14.81 22.07
N PRO A 11 -13.24 -13.99 21.02
CA PRO A 11 -12.64 -14.24 19.72
C PRO A 11 -11.11 -14.33 19.76
N ILE A 12 -10.43 -13.44 20.50
CA ILE A 12 -8.97 -13.44 20.57
C ILE A 12 -8.46 -14.71 21.27
N GLN A 13 -9.11 -15.15 22.35
CA GLN A 13 -8.76 -16.40 23.01
C GLN A 13 -8.95 -17.63 22.11
N GLN A 14 -9.99 -17.64 21.28
CA GLN A 14 -10.27 -18.75 20.36
C GLN A 14 -9.34 -18.76 19.15
N MET A 15 -9.10 -17.60 18.55
CA MET A 15 -8.38 -17.48 17.27
C MET A 15 -6.87 -17.26 17.43
N SER A 16 -6.41 -16.82 18.61
CA SER A 16 -5.01 -16.45 18.85
C SER A 16 -4.54 -16.94 20.22
N GLN A 17 -4.66 -18.25 20.43
CA GLN A 17 -4.20 -18.94 21.63
C GLN A 17 -2.72 -18.64 21.90
N GLY A 18 -2.38 -18.27 23.14
CA GLY A 18 -1.02 -17.90 23.55
C GLY A 18 -0.60 -16.47 23.23
N THR A 19 -1.45 -15.65 22.59
CA THR A 19 -1.14 -14.24 22.30
C THR A 19 -1.60 -13.32 23.42
N GLU A 20 -0.72 -12.44 23.90
CA GLU A 20 -1.07 -11.40 24.88
C GLU A 20 -1.95 -10.32 24.24
N HIS A 21 -3.20 -10.18 24.72
CA HIS A 21 -4.08 -9.10 24.30
C HIS A 21 -3.74 -7.79 25.04
N ARG A 22 -2.97 -6.90 24.40
CA ARG A 22 -2.65 -5.59 24.99
C ARG A 22 -3.66 -4.53 24.59
N CYS A 23 -4.35 -3.98 25.59
CA CYS A 23 -5.41 -2.97 25.44
C CYS A 23 -4.92 -1.54 25.71
N HIS A 24 -3.62 -1.30 25.82
CA HIS A 24 -3.09 0.02 26.20
C HIS A 24 -3.37 1.09 25.12
N LYS A 25 -3.90 2.26 25.54
CA LYS A 25 -4.33 3.35 24.65
C LYS A 25 -3.20 3.82 23.72
N GLY A 26 -1.97 3.91 24.24
CA GLY A 26 -0.82 4.32 23.44
C GLY A 26 -0.44 3.33 22.34
N LEU A 27 -0.65 2.02 22.57
CA LEU A 27 -0.37 0.99 21.55
C LEU A 27 -1.43 1.02 20.44
N ASN A 28 -2.70 1.22 20.80
CA ASN A 28 -3.77 1.35 19.82
C ASN A 28 -3.58 2.61 18.96
N ASN A 29 -3.32 3.76 19.59
CA ASN A 29 -3.03 5.01 18.86
C ASN A 29 -1.82 4.86 17.94
N ARG A 30 -0.76 4.14 18.35
CA ARG A 30 0.41 3.90 17.50
C ARG A 30 0.05 3.02 16.29
N ALA A 31 -0.71 1.96 16.50
CA ALA A 31 -1.18 1.09 15.42
C ALA A 31 -2.07 1.87 14.43
N GLU A 32 -3.06 2.62 14.95
CA GLU A 32 -3.94 3.46 14.13
C GLU A 32 -3.15 4.55 13.38
N ASN A 33 -2.21 5.22 14.04
CA ASN A 33 -1.39 6.27 13.43
C ASN A 33 -0.41 5.74 12.38
N ALA A 34 0.05 4.49 12.48
CA ALA A 34 0.87 3.87 11.45
C ALA A 34 0.13 3.78 10.10
N HIS A 35 -1.20 3.74 10.11
CA HIS A 35 -2.03 3.73 8.91
C HIS A 35 -2.39 5.13 8.37
N GLN A 36 -2.09 6.21 9.08
CA GLN A 36 -2.45 7.58 8.68
C GLN A 36 -1.95 7.95 7.27
N PRO A 37 -0.72 7.62 6.83
CA PRO A 37 -0.28 7.95 5.47
C PRO A 37 -1.13 7.27 4.40
N THR A 38 -1.52 6.01 4.62
CA THR A 38 -2.41 5.27 3.72
C THR A 38 -3.81 5.88 3.73
N ARG A 39 -4.36 6.14 4.92
CA ARG A 39 -5.68 6.76 5.08
C ARG A 39 -5.75 8.17 4.48
N ARG A 40 -4.67 8.95 4.57
CA ARG A 40 -4.57 10.27 3.93
C ARG A 40 -4.57 10.16 2.41
N LYS A 41 -3.80 9.23 1.85
CA LYS A 41 -3.81 8.98 0.40
C LYS A 41 -5.19 8.55 -0.05
N GLU A 42 -5.80 7.57 0.62
CA GLU A 42 -7.18 7.15 0.37
C GLU A 42 -8.14 8.34 0.49
N LYS A 43 -8.03 9.18 1.52
CA LYS A 43 -8.92 10.34 1.71
C LYS A 43 -8.75 11.43 0.67
N CYS A 44 -7.53 11.69 0.19
CA CYS A 44 -7.30 12.55 -0.97
C CYS A 44 -7.94 11.97 -2.24
N LEU A 45 -7.99 10.64 -2.34
CA LEU A 45 -8.64 9.91 -3.43
C LEU A 45 -10.17 9.74 -3.20
N ILE A 46 -10.69 9.87 -1.98
CA ILE A 46 -12.12 9.65 -1.60
C ILE A 46 -13.10 10.62 -2.29
N ARG A 47 -12.63 11.65 -3.01
CA ARG A 47 -13.51 12.41 -3.91
C ARG A 47 -13.26 12.08 -5.38
N PHE A 48 -13.11 10.80 -5.69
CA PHE A 48 -13.39 10.33 -7.04
C PHE A 48 -14.85 10.62 -7.37
N LYS A 49 -15.08 11.26 -8.53
CA LYS A 49 -16.42 11.65 -8.97
C LYS A 49 -17.27 10.44 -9.40
N SER A 50 -16.64 9.28 -9.61
CA SER A 50 -17.30 8.04 -10.00
C SER A 50 -16.49 6.79 -9.60
N PRO A 51 -17.12 5.62 -9.40
CA PRO A 51 -16.43 4.35 -9.22
C PRO A 51 -15.46 4.01 -10.37
N ALA A 52 -15.81 4.36 -11.61
CA ALA A 52 -14.95 4.16 -12.76
C ALA A 52 -13.63 4.96 -12.65
N SER A 53 -13.70 6.24 -12.25
CA SER A 53 -12.48 7.03 -12.02
C SER A 53 -11.60 6.45 -10.91
N ALA A 54 -12.20 5.90 -9.84
CA ALA A 54 -11.48 5.22 -8.79
C ALA A 54 -10.76 3.97 -9.31
N GLN A 55 -11.45 3.13 -10.09
CA GLN A 55 -10.89 1.92 -10.69
C GLN A 55 -9.74 2.22 -11.64
N LEU A 56 -9.86 3.26 -12.48
CA LEU A 56 -8.79 3.69 -13.39
C LEU A 56 -7.53 4.09 -12.63
N VAL A 57 -7.67 4.87 -11.55
CA VAL A 57 -6.52 5.27 -10.73
C VAL A 57 -5.91 4.07 -10.01
N LEU A 58 -6.72 3.18 -9.44
CA LEU A 58 -6.23 1.96 -8.80
C LEU A 58 -5.48 1.05 -9.80
N ALA A 59 -6.01 0.88 -11.00
CA ALA A 59 -5.38 0.11 -12.07
C ALA A 59 -4.04 0.71 -12.49
N LEU A 60 -3.97 2.03 -12.69
CA LEU A 60 -2.74 2.75 -12.99
C LEU A 60 -1.71 2.59 -11.86
N MET A 61 -2.11 2.82 -10.61
CA MET A 61 -1.23 2.66 -9.44
C MET A 61 -0.72 1.22 -9.31
N GLY A 62 -1.56 0.22 -9.60
CA GLY A 62 -1.16 -1.19 -9.65
C GLY A 62 -0.09 -1.45 -10.70
N LYS A 63 -0.29 -0.98 -11.94
CA LYS A 63 0.70 -1.09 -13.02
C LYS A 63 2.01 -0.39 -12.67
N THR A 64 1.96 0.83 -12.13
CA THR A 64 3.14 1.58 -11.68
C THR A 64 3.91 0.83 -10.59
N ARG A 65 3.20 0.25 -9.61
CA ARG A 65 3.82 -0.56 -8.55
C ARG A 65 4.49 -1.81 -9.12
N ASN A 66 3.82 -2.52 -10.02
CA ASN A 66 4.37 -3.73 -10.63
C ASN A 66 5.65 -3.40 -11.40
N LEU A 67 5.66 -2.31 -12.17
CA LEU A 67 6.82 -1.89 -12.94
C LEU A 67 7.99 -1.43 -12.06
N PHE A 68 7.76 -0.52 -11.10
CA PHE A 68 8.86 0.14 -10.38
C PHE A 68 9.22 -0.48 -9.03
N ALA A 69 8.36 -1.32 -8.45
CA ALA A 69 8.64 -1.97 -7.17
C ALA A 69 8.86 -3.48 -7.33
N ILE A 70 7.98 -4.17 -8.05
CA ILE A 70 8.05 -5.64 -8.20
C ILE A 70 9.11 -6.03 -9.22
N ALA A 71 9.02 -5.58 -10.47
CA ALA A 71 9.98 -5.94 -11.52
C ALA A 71 11.41 -5.45 -11.22
N VAL A 72 11.52 -4.27 -10.60
CA VAL A 72 12.82 -3.75 -10.11
C VAL A 72 13.39 -4.58 -8.94
N GLY A 73 12.57 -5.39 -8.28
CA GLY A 73 12.95 -6.15 -7.09
C GLY A 73 13.38 -5.22 -5.96
N ARG A 74 12.59 -4.18 -5.68
CA ARG A 74 12.97 -3.07 -4.79
C ARG A 74 13.49 -3.51 -3.41
N TYR A 75 12.98 -4.63 -2.92
CA TYR A 75 13.29 -5.17 -1.59
C TYR A 75 14.12 -6.45 -1.63
N THR A 76 14.43 -6.99 -2.82
CA THR A 76 15.10 -8.28 -2.99
C THR A 76 16.45 -8.18 -3.69
N ASN A 77 16.66 -7.15 -4.50
CA ASN A 77 17.89 -6.95 -5.26
C ASN A 77 18.92 -6.09 -4.52
N SER A 78 20.20 -6.32 -4.81
CA SER A 78 21.27 -5.40 -4.43
C SER A 78 21.11 -4.03 -5.10
N ALA A 79 21.74 -2.99 -4.55
CA ALA A 79 21.61 -1.63 -5.05
C ALA A 79 22.04 -1.47 -6.52
N SER A 80 23.10 -2.15 -6.96
CA SER A 80 23.56 -2.10 -8.36
C SER A 80 22.53 -2.68 -9.32
N LYS A 81 22.01 -3.87 -9.00
CA LYS A 81 20.98 -4.55 -9.79
C LYS A 81 19.67 -3.77 -9.80
N GLN A 82 19.29 -3.20 -8.66
CA GLN A 82 18.11 -2.33 -8.54
C GLN A 82 18.23 -1.11 -9.46
N ARG A 83 19.39 -0.41 -9.49
CA ARG A 83 19.60 0.75 -10.37
C ARG A 83 19.45 0.38 -11.84
N ALA A 84 20.06 -0.72 -12.27
CA ALA A 84 19.96 -1.19 -13.65
C ALA A 84 18.49 -1.51 -14.03
N GLN A 85 17.78 -2.25 -13.17
CA GLN A 85 16.37 -2.58 -13.41
C GLN A 85 15.47 -1.34 -13.37
N PHE A 86 15.78 -0.37 -12.50
CA PHE A 86 15.04 0.89 -12.43
C PHE A 86 15.18 1.69 -13.73
N GLN A 87 16.35 1.72 -14.36
CA GLN A 87 16.52 2.37 -15.67
C GLN A 87 15.70 1.68 -16.76
N ASN A 88 15.64 0.34 -16.76
CA ASN A 88 14.77 -0.40 -17.67
C ASN A 88 13.29 -0.07 -17.46
N ALA A 89 12.83 -0.04 -16.20
CA ALA A 89 11.48 0.35 -15.83
C ALA A 89 11.16 1.79 -16.27
N LYS A 90 12.11 2.72 -16.09
CA LYS A 90 11.98 4.11 -16.53
C LYS A 90 11.85 4.22 -18.05
N ARG A 91 12.64 3.46 -18.81
CA ARG A 91 12.56 3.43 -20.28
C ARG A 91 11.18 2.97 -20.76
N ILE A 92 10.65 1.90 -20.17
CA ILE A 92 9.29 1.39 -20.48
C ILE A 92 8.24 2.46 -20.19
N TRP A 93 8.34 3.12 -19.03
CA TRP A 93 7.42 4.19 -18.66
C TRP A 93 7.48 5.38 -19.62
N GLN A 94 8.68 5.81 -20.01
CA GLN A 94 8.88 6.91 -20.95
C GLN A 94 8.29 6.58 -22.32
N GLN A 95 8.54 5.37 -22.82
CA GLN A 95 7.97 4.91 -24.09
C GLN A 95 6.44 4.97 -24.08
N ALA A 96 5.81 4.39 -23.05
CA ALA A 96 4.35 4.42 -22.91
C ALA A 96 3.80 5.86 -22.77
N ALA A 97 4.52 6.74 -22.08
CA ALA A 97 4.15 8.15 -21.97
C ALA A 97 4.26 8.90 -23.30
N THR A 98 5.29 8.62 -24.09
CA THR A 98 5.46 9.19 -25.44
C THR A 98 4.35 8.71 -26.38
N GLU A 99 4.02 7.43 -26.36
CA GLU A 99 2.91 6.87 -27.15
C GLU A 99 1.58 7.57 -26.84
N LEU A 100 1.31 7.90 -25.56
CA LEU A 100 0.12 8.65 -25.15
C LEU A 100 0.14 10.14 -25.54
N LEU A 101 1.32 10.74 -25.69
CA LEU A 101 1.46 12.16 -26.06
C LEU A 101 1.46 12.39 -27.57
N CYS A 102 1.77 11.35 -28.36
CA CYS A 102 1.76 11.36 -29.81
C CYS A 102 0.46 10.79 -30.43
N ALA A 103 -0.46 10.30 -29.60
CA ALA A 103 -1.80 9.84 -29.97
C ALA A 103 -2.84 10.94 -29.77
#